data_AF-A0A6V7IPY9-F1
#
_entry.id   AF-A0A6V7IPY9-F1
#
_cell.length_a   1.000
_cell.length_b   1.000
_cell.length_c   1.000
_cell.angle_alpha   90.00
_cell.angle_beta   90.00
_cell.angle_gamma   90.00
#
_symmetry.space_group_name_H-M   'P 1'
#
loop_
_entity.id
_entity.type
_entity.pdbx_description
1 polymer ?
#
loop_
_entity_poly.entity_id
_entity_poly.type
_entity_poly.pdbx_seq_one_letter_code
_entity_poly.pdbx_strand_id
1 'polypeptide(L)'
;ANATGRAAKTVKEFLEKYYTPEEVSTERGSIKLAIRALLEVVTSGQKNLEIAIMRRGQAVQMLDSETIGEYVAEIEKEKEAEAEKKKQKK
;
A
#
# COMPACT_ATOMS: atom_id res chain seq x y z
N ALA A 1 13.88 -1.01 -3.54
CA ALA A 1 12.83 -0.11 -3.03
C ALA A 1 13.41 0.81 -1.95
N ASN A 2 12.87 2.02 -1.77
CA ASN A 2 13.32 2.98 -0.77
C ASN A 2 12.22 3.20 0.28
N ALA A 3 12.60 3.21 1.55
CA ALA A 3 11.76 3.58 2.68
C ALA A 3 12.63 4.26 3.74
N THR A 4 12.09 5.27 4.42
CA THR A 4 12.80 6.04 5.46
C THR A 4 11.89 6.29 6.66
N GLY A 5 12.47 6.58 7.82
CA GLY A 5 11.71 6.83 9.06
C GLY A 5 11.56 5.59 9.95
N ARG A 6 10.55 5.61 10.82
CA ARG A 6 10.34 4.53 11.80
C ARG A 6 9.98 3.23 11.09
N ALA A 7 10.61 2.12 11.48
CA ALA A 7 10.40 0.80 10.89
C ALA A 7 10.65 0.73 9.36
N ALA A 8 11.49 1.62 8.82
CA ALA A 8 11.86 1.64 7.41
C ALA A 8 12.42 0.30 6.89
N LYS A 9 13.12 -0.48 7.73
CA LYS A 9 13.61 -1.81 7.38
C LYS A 9 12.46 -2.75 7.02
N THR A 10 11.43 -2.81 7.86
CA THR A 10 10.24 -3.66 7.65
C THR A 10 9.50 -3.27 6.36
N VAL A 11 9.31 -1.96 6.14
CA VAL A 11 8.66 -1.45 4.92
C VAL A 11 9.50 -1.77 3.68
N LYS A 12 10.83 -1.64 3.76
CA LYS A 12 11.74 -1.98 2.65
C LYS A 12 11.69 -3.46 2.31
N GLU A 13 11.77 -4.34 3.31
CA GLU A 13 11.67 -5.80 3.13
C GLU A 13 10.31 -6.19 2.52
N PHE A 14 9.23 -5.54 2.95
CA PHE A 14 7.91 -5.71 2.36
C PHE A 14 7.92 -5.35 0.86
N LEU A 15 8.41 -4.15 0.53
CA LEU A 15 8.47 -3.70 -0.86
C LEU A 15 9.37 -4.59 -1.72
N GLU A 16 10.50 -5.07 -1.21
CA GLU A 16 11.39 -6.00 -1.93
C GLU A 16 10.71 -7.33 -2.26
N LYS A 17 9.77 -7.78 -1.41
CA LYS A 17 9.05 -9.03 -1.61
C LYS A 17 7.85 -8.89 -2.55
N TYR A 18 7.12 -7.78 -2.49
CA TYR A 18 5.82 -7.63 -3.17
C TYR A 18 5.85 -6.68 -4.37
N TYR A 19 6.94 -5.95 -4.58
CA TYR A 19 7.08 -5.15 -5.80
C TYR A 19 7.33 -6.06 -7.02
N THR A 20 6.35 -6.14 -7.92
CA THR A 20 6.49 -6.78 -9.22
C THR A 20 6.07 -5.81 -10.33
N PRO A 21 6.61 -5.94 -11.56
CA PRO A 21 6.19 -5.11 -12.69
C PRO A 21 4.68 -5.17 -12.97
N GLU A 22 4.06 -6.32 -12.69
CA GLU A 22 2.62 -6.54 -12.87
C GLU A 22 1.81 -5.74 -11.84
N GLU A 23 2.20 -5.78 -10.56
CA GLU A 23 1.53 -5.06 -9.47
C GLU A 23 1.59 -3.54 -9.64
N VAL A 24 2.65 -3.01 -10.26
CA VAL A 24 2.84 -1.56 -10.46
C VAL A 24 2.58 -1.10 -11.90
N SER A 25 2.06 -1.98 -12.75
CA SER A 25 1.75 -1.68 -14.16
C SER A 25 0.71 -0.56 -14.33
N THR A 26 -0.13 -0.37 -13.31
CA THR A 26 -1.15 0.67 -13.27
C THR A 26 -0.90 1.63 -12.11
N GLU A 27 -1.40 2.85 -12.24
CA GLU A 27 -1.39 3.83 -11.16
C GLU A 27 -2.11 3.28 -9.91
N ARG A 28 -3.28 2.66 -10.10
CA ARG A 28 -4.05 2.04 -9.02
C ARG A 28 -3.22 0.99 -8.28
N GLY A 29 -2.53 0.10 -9.00
CA GLY A 29 -1.68 -0.92 -8.43
C GLY A 29 -0.49 -0.35 -7.65
N SER A 30 0.13 0.70 -8.19
CA SER A 30 1.23 1.42 -7.53
C SER A 30 0.78 2.08 -6.22
N ILE A 31 -0.37 2.74 -6.22
CA ILE A 31 -0.98 3.35 -5.02
C ILE A 31 -1.30 2.27 -3.99
N LYS A 32 -1.95 1.18 -4.43
CA LYS A 32 -2.34 0.07 -3.56
C LYS A 32 -1.15 -0.59 -2.89
N LEU A 33 -0.06 -0.84 -3.63
CA LEU A 33 1.17 -1.39 -3.08
C LEU A 33 1.81 -0.45 -2.03
N ALA A 34 1.84 0.86 -2.32
CA ALA A 34 2.37 1.85 -1.38
C ALA A 34 1.57 1.90 -0.07
N ILE A 35 0.22 1.90 -0.16
CA ILE A 35 -0.67 1.86 1.01
C ILE A 35 -0.44 0.57 1.81
N ARG A 36 -0.39 -0.58 1.11
CA ARG A 36 -0.17 -1.87 1.73
C ARG A 36 1.15 -1.91 2.52
N ALA A 37 2.21 -1.31 1.98
CA ALA A 37 3.50 -1.22 2.65
C ALA A 37 3.47 -0.33 3.91
N LEU A 38 2.70 0.77 3.89
CA LEU A 38 2.54 1.65 5.05
C LEU A 38 1.67 1.02 6.15
N LEU A 39 0.65 0.24 5.77
CA LEU A 39 -0.20 -0.50 6.72
C LEU A 39 0.54 -1.58 7.51
N GLU A 40 1.75 -1.98 7.11
CA GLU A 40 2.58 -2.90 7.90
C GLU A 40 3.12 -2.27 9.19
N VAL A 41 3.16 -0.92 9.26
CA VAL A 41 3.72 -0.19 10.39
C VAL A 41 2.74 0.79 11.04
N VAL A 42 1.59 1.06 10.40
CA VAL A 42 0.55 1.96 10.88
C VAL A 42 -0.59 1.16 11.53
N THR A 43 -0.73 1.26 12.85
CA THR A 43 -1.83 0.63 13.61
C THR A 43 -3.14 1.41 13.58
N SER A 44 -3.13 2.68 13.16
CA SER A 44 -4.31 3.56 13.10
C SER A 44 -5.04 3.54 11.75
N GLY A 45 -4.63 2.67 10.82
CA GLY A 45 -5.21 2.54 9.48
C GLY A 45 -5.11 3.84 8.68
N GLN A 46 -6.22 4.23 8.03
CA GLN A 46 -6.28 5.39 7.12
C GLN A 46 -6.04 6.76 7.76
N LYS A 47 -6.26 6.93 9.07
CA LYS A 47 -6.27 8.27 9.72
C LYS A 47 -4.92 8.98 9.72
N ASN A 48 -3.82 8.24 9.60
CA ASN A 48 -2.46 8.78 9.64
C ASN A 48 -1.72 8.57 8.30
N LEU A 49 -2.46 8.38 7.20
CA LEU A 49 -1.89 8.19 5.88
C LEU A 49 -2.15 9.43 5.02
N GLU A 50 -1.08 10.00 4.49
CA GLU A 50 -1.12 11.04 3.46
C GLU A 50 -0.39 10.53 2.23
N ILE A 51 -0.96 10.72 1.05
CA ILE A 51 -0.43 10.18 -0.20
C ILE A 51 -0.47 11.25 -1.27
N ALA A 52 0.66 11.43 -1.92
CA ALA A 52 0.83 12.34 -3.04
C ALA A 52 1.18 11.53 -4.30
N ILE A 53 0.50 11.82 -5.40
CA ILE A 53 0.76 11.24 -6.72
C ILE A 53 1.49 12.28 -7.57
N MET A 54 2.58 11.83 -8.18
CA MET A 54 3.34 12.62 -9.15
C MET A 54 3.19 11.99 -10.53
N ARG A 55 2.68 12.76 -11.50
CA ARG A 55 2.56 12.35 -12.90
C ARG A 55 3.43 13.24 -13.78
N ARG A 56 3.92 12.69 -14.89
CA ARG A 56 4.77 13.43 -15.82
C ARG A 56 4.00 14.62 -16.40
N GLY A 57 4.53 15.83 -16.21
CA GLY A 57 3.95 17.05 -16.76
C GLY A 57 2.69 17.54 -16.05
N GLN A 58 2.34 16.98 -14.88
CA GLN A 58 1.23 17.45 -14.07
C GLN A 58 1.72 17.91 -12.70
N ALA A 59 0.93 18.77 -12.05
CA ALA A 59 1.16 19.15 -10.66
C ALA A 59 1.00 17.92 -9.75
N VAL A 60 1.68 17.95 -8.61
CA VAL A 60 1.51 16.94 -7.56
C VAL A 60 0.07 16.98 -7.07
N GLN A 61 -0.57 15.83 -7.01
CA GLN A 61 -1.94 15.68 -6.52
C GLN A 61 -1.94 14.94 -5.19
N MET A 62 -2.50 15.56 -4.15
CA MET A 62 -2.81 14.86 -2.90
C MET A 62 -4.06 14.01 -3.10
N LEU A 63 -4.04 12.76 -2.64
CA LEU A 63 -5.24 11.94 -2.57
C LEU A 63 -6.13 12.42 -1.42
N ASP A 64 -7.44 12.41 -1.64
CA ASP A 64 -8.41 12.67 -0.59
C ASP A 64 -8.50 11.48 0.39
N SER A 65 -8.99 11.79 1.59
CA SER A 65 -9.12 10.77 2.65
C SER A 65 -10.14 9.68 2.28
N GLU A 66 -11.14 10.01 1.46
CA GLU A 66 -12.17 9.06 1.02
C GLU A 66 -11.56 7.99 0.11
N THR A 67 -10.80 8.38 -0.91
CA THR A 67 -10.09 7.48 -1.81
C THR A 67 -9.09 6.62 -1.04
N ILE A 68 -8.33 7.20 -0.11
CA ILE A 68 -7.41 6.43 0.75
C ILE A 68 -8.19 5.39 1.55
N GLY A 69 -9.36 5.75 2.09
CA GLY A 69 -10.23 4.84 2.82
C GLY A 69 -10.73 3.67 2.00
N GLU A 70 -11.13 3.91 0.75
CA GLU A 70 -11.52 2.85 -0.19
C GLU A 70 -10.38 1.86 -0.44
N TYR A 71 -9.17 2.37 -0.68
CA TYR A 71 -7.99 1.52 -0.86
C TYR A 71 -7.66 0.70 0.38
N VAL A 72 -7.69 1.32 1.57
CA VAL A 72 -7.42 0.62 2.84
C VAL A 72 -8.45 -0.50 3.05
N ALA A 73 -9.74 -0.23 2.83
CA ALA A 73 -10.80 -1.23 2.97
C ALA A 73 -10.65 -2.39 1.98
N GLU A 74 -10.27 -2.10 0.72
CA GLU A 74 -9.97 -3.14 -0.27
C GLU A 74 -8.77 -4.01 0.16
N ILE A 75 -7.68 -3.38 0.61
CA ILE A 75 -6.46 -4.06 1.04
C ILE A 75 -6.71 -4.95 2.27
N GLU A 76 -7.48 -4.47 3.26
CA GLU A 76 -7.82 -5.26 4.45
C GLU A 76 -8.64 -6.50 4.07
N LYS A 77 -9.66 -6.35 3.22
CA LYS A 77 -10.45 -7.49 2.72
C LYS A 77 -9.59 -8.51 1.95
N GLU A 78 -8.67 -8.05 1.12
CA GLU A 78 -7.76 -8.95 0.39
C GLU A 78 -6.76 -9.65 1.31
N LYS A 79 -6.26 -8.95 2.33
CA LYS A 79 -5.34 -9.52 3.32
C LYS A 79 -6.02 -10.63 4.12
N GLU A 80 -7.28 -10.42 4.51
CA GLU A 80 -8.12 -11.45 5.16
C GLU A 80 -8.33 -12.65 4.24
N ALA A 81 -8.72 -12.43 2.98
CA ALA A 81 -8.94 -13.49 2.01
C ALA A 81 -7.65 -14.29 1.69
N GLU A 82 -6.49 -13.63 1.59
CA GLU A 82 -5.19 -14.29 1.45
C GLU A 82 -4.84 -15.13 2.70
N ALA A 83 -5.14 -14.62 3.90
CA ALA A 83 -4.88 -15.32 5.14
C ALA A 83 -5.79 -16.56 5.29
N GLU A 84 -7.06 -16.46 4.92
CA GLU A 84 -8.00 -17.59 4.90
C GLU A 84 -7.58 -18.66 3.89
N LYS A 85 -7.19 -18.27 2.68
CA LYS A 85 -6.68 -19.22 1.66
C LYS A 85 -5.39 -19.92 2.11
N LYS A 86 -4.51 -19.23 2.84
CA LYS A 86 -3.30 -19.83 3.44
C LYS A 86 -3.63 -20.77 4.60
N LYS A 87 -4.71 -20.53 5.34
CA LYS A 87 -5.20 -21.42 6.42
C LYS A 87 -5.88 -22.67 5.88
N GLN A 88 -6.66 -22.57 4.79
CA GLN A 88 -7.33 -23.74 4.18
C GLN A 88 -6.39 -24.67 3.40
N LYS A 89 -5.20 -24.19 3.01
CA LYS A 89 -4.16 -24.99 2.33
C LYS A 89 -3.19 -25.69 3.30
N LYS A 90 -3.40 -25.53 4.61
CA LYS A 90 -2.65 -26.23 5.67
C LYS A 90 -3.52 -27.32 6.28
#